data_AF-A0A438DTN0-F1
#
_entry.id   AF-A0A438DTN0-F1
#
_cell.length_a   1.000
_cell.length_b   1.000
_cell.length_c   1.000
_cell.angle_alpha   90.00
_cell.angle_beta   90.00
_cell.angle_gamma   90.00
#
_symmetry.space_group_name_H-M   'P 1'
#
loop_
_entity.id
_entity.type
_entity.pdbx_description
1 polymer ?
#
loop_
_entity_poly.entity_id
_entity_poly.type
_entity_poly.pdbx_seq_one_letter_code
_entity_poly.pdbx_strand_id
1 'polypeptide(L)'
;MAVGAVGSSNNMGFDEKMEAGDKSGALETKTSETMSANQVGVDESSQNAAEEEEEEVERKIKLGPQFTLKEQLEKDKDDESLRRWKEQLLGTVDLENVGETLEPEVKILSLSIISPGRPNIVLPIQKMENPRVDSSKEMFGTFSPQAEPYTHEMLEETTPSGFFARGSYSARSKFLDDDNKCYLEINYTFDIRKEWATP
;
A
#
# COMPACT_ATOMS: atom_id res chain seq x y z
N MET A 1 14.61 -3.15 -31.93
CA MET A 1 15.18 -4.10 -30.96
C MET A 1 16.44 -3.48 -30.39
N ALA A 2 16.41 -3.08 -29.13
CA ALA A 2 17.62 -2.73 -28.38
C ALA A 2 17.31 -2.97 -26.90
N VAL A 3 18.21 -3.71 -26.27
CA VAL A 3 18.16 -4.28 -24.93
C VAL A 3 18.67 -3.24 -23.90
N GLY A 4 17.94 -3.06 -22.81
CA GLY A 4 18.32 -2.17 -21.69
C GLY A 4 19.01 -2.95 -20.58
N ALA A 5 20.14 -2.42 -20.12
CA ALA A 5 21.10 -3.04 -19.21
C ALA A 5 20.66 -3.05 -17.74
N VAL A 6 21.13 -4.07 -17.03
CA VAL A 6 21.06 -4.25 -15.57
C VAL A 6 22.00 -3.27 -14.87
N GLY A 7 21.49 -2.52 -13.89
CA GLY A 7 22.26 -1.63 -13.01
C GLY A 7 22.41 -2.26 -11.63
N SER A 8 23.65 -2.56 -11.25
CA SER A 8 24.07 -3.22 -10.02
C SER A 8 23.88 -2.37 -8.76
N SER A 9 23.36 -3.00 -7.71
CA SER A 9 23.26 -2.47 -6.34
C SER A 9 24.64 -2.21 -5.73
N ASN A 10 24.89 -0.99 -5.27
CA ASN A 10 26.01 -0.67 -4.40
C ASN A 10 25.57 -0.70 -2.93
N ASN A 11 26.18 -1.64 -2.20
CA ASN A 11 26.02 -1.89 -0.78
C ASN A 11 26.83 -0.82 0.00
N MET A 12 26.16 0.06 0.76
CA MET A 12 26.85 1.03 1.63
C MET A 12 26.99 0.43 3.04
N GLY A 13 28.24 0.13 3.40
CA GLY A 13 28.64 -0.37 4.70
C GLY A 13 28.52 0.69 5.80
N PHE A 14 27.98 0.27 6.93
CA PHE A 14 27.94 1.02 8.17
C PHE A 14 29.13 0.58 9.03
N ASP A 15 30.02 1.53 9.32
CA ASP A 15 31.22 1.34 10.12
C ASP A 15 30.89 1.73 11.57
N GLU A 16 30.74 0.73 12.45
CA GLU A 16 30.43 0.93 13.87
C GLU A 16 31.68 0.65 14.71
N LYS A 17 32.18 1.72 15.34
CA LYS A 17 33.39 1.74 16.15
C LYS A 17 33.10 1.16 17.54
N MET A 18 33.60 -0.05 17.80
CA MET A 18 33.61 -0.66 19.13
C MET A 18 34.65 0.00 20.05
N GLU A 19 34.23 0.34 21.27
CA GLU A 19 35.11 0.58 22.42
C GLU A 19 34.89 -0.53 23.45
N ALA A 20 35.99 -1.08 23.97
CA ALA A 20 36.04 -2.27 24.81
C ALA A 20 35.79 -1.96 26.29
N GLY A 21 35.11 -2.88 26.98
CA GLY A 21 34.95 -2.88 28.44
C GLY A 21 34.57 -4.26 28.97
N ASP A 22 35.57 -4.95 29.51
CA ASP A 22 35.59 -6.30 30.10
C ASP A 22 34.72 -6.46 31.36
N LYS A 23 34.07 -7.64 31.55
CA LYS A 23 34.22 -8.52 32.73
C LYS A 23 33.22 -9.69 32.81
N SER A 24 33.80 -10.90 32.74
CA SER A 24 33.65 -12.08 33.61
C SER A 24 32.29 -12.56 34.13
N GLY A 25 32.01 -13.86 33.94
CA GLY A 25 31.13 -14.63 34.84
C GLY A 25 30.62 -15.94 34.25
N ALA A 26 31.39 -17.02 34.39
CA ALA A 26 30.98 -18.38 34.06
C ALA A 26 30.08 -18.97 35.16
N LEU A 27 29.05 -19.75 34.80
CA LEU A 27 28.54 -20.85 35.63
C LEU A 27 27.71 -21.85 34.78
N GLU A 28 28.22 -23.07 34.67
CA GLU A 28 27.47 -24.26 34.26
C GLU A 28 26.56 -24.71 35.41
N THR A 29 25.34 -25.22 35.17
CA THR A 29 24.93 -26.54 35.71
C THR A 29 23.66 -27.13 35.09
N LYS A 30 23.70 -28.46 35.06
CA LYS A 30 22.80 -29.51 34.55
C LYS A 30 21.45 -29.69 35.26
N THR A 31 20.54 -30.39 34.55
CA THR A 31 19.51 -31.37 35.02
C THR A 31 18.34 -30.79 35.84
N SER A 32 17.10 -31.29 35.82
CA SER A 32 16.57 -32.66 35.70
C SER A 32 15.07 -32.67 35.35
N GLU A 33 14.57 -33.85 34.98
CA GLU A 33 13.18 -34.31 34.77
C GLU A 33 12.14 -33.80 35.78
N THR A 34 10.85 -33.76 35.41
CA THR A 34 9.79 -34.68 35.90
C THR A 34 8.42 -34.32 35.28
N MET A 35 7.63 -35.36 35.02
CA MET A 35 6.33 -35.37 34.35
C MET A 35 5.20 -35.19 35.37
N SER A 36 4.14 -34.46 35.05
CA SER A 36 2.86 -34.57 35.77
C SER A 36 1.67 -34.22 34.88
N ALA A 37 0.69 -35.12 34.90
CA ALA A 37 -0.57 -35.06 34.16
C ALA A 37 -1.61 -34.20 34.88
N ASN A 38 -2.43 -33.44 34.13
CA ASN A 38 -3.89 -33.61 34.11
C ASN A 38 -4.63 -32.52 33.30
N GLN A 39 -5.56 -33.02 32.49
CA GLN A 39 -6.94 -32.54 32.28
C GLN A 39 -7.22 -31.20 31.56
N VAL A 40 -7.74 -31.39 30.34
CA VAL A 40 -8.98 -30.80 29.77
C VAL A 40 -9.25 -29.33 30.11
N GLY A 41 -8.86 -28.44 29.20
CA GLY A 41 -9.45 -27.13 29.00
C GLY A 41 -9.85 -27.01 27.54
N VAL A 42 -11.14 -26.85 27.28
CA VAL A 42 -11.74 -26.66 25.97
C VAL A 42 -11.47 -25.22 25.55
N ASP A 43 -10.93 -25.05 24.34
CA ASP A 43 -10.78 -23.76 23.68
C ASP A 43 -12.14 -23.10 23.44
N GLU A 44 -12.27 -21.83 23.83
CA GLU A 44 -12.95 -20.81 23.03
C GLU A 44 -12.47 -19.43 23.52
N SER A 45 -11.26 -19.05 23.09
CA SER A 45 -10.81 -17.66 23.11
C SER A 45 -11.55 -16.90 22.01
N SER A 46 -12.81 -16.55 22.30
CA SER A 46 -13.57 -15.57 21.53
C SER A 46 -13.17 -14.17 21.97
N GLN A 47 -11.96 -13.77 21.61
CA GLN A 47 -11.55 -12.38 21.61
C GLN A 47 -10.76 -12.18 20.33
N ASN A 48 -11.20 -11.21 19.53
CA ASN A 48 -10.41 -10.33 18.64
C ASN A 48 -11.15 -10.05 17.33
N ALA A 49 -12.03 -9.05 17.40
CA ALA A 49 -12.48 -8.28 16.24
C ALA A 49 -12.42 -6.77 16.49
N ALA A 50 -11.88 -6.35 17.65
CA ALA A 50 -11.77 -4.94 18.04
C ALA A 50 -10.32 -4.45 18.17
N GLU A 51 -9.33 -5.33 18.07
CA GLU A 51 -7.91 -4.99 18.29
C GLU A 51 -7.22 -4.41 17.04
N GLU A 52 -7.80 -4.55 15.84
CA GLU A 52 -7.17 -4.05 14.60
C GLU A 52 -7.25 -2.52 14.45
N GLU A 53 -8.25 -1.85 15.04
CA GLU A 53 -8.35 -0.38 14.96
C GLU A 53 -7.32 0.34 15.86
N GLU A 54 -6.85 -0.31 16.93
CA GLU A 54 -5.91 0.31 17.89
C GLU A 54 -4.44 0.21 17.43
N GLU A 55 -4.05 -0.85 16.72
CA GLU A 55 -2.67 -1.00 16.18
C GLU A 55 -2.36 -0.05 15.00
N GLU A 56 -3.37 0.41 14.23
CA GLU A 56 -3.15 1.31 13.08
C GLU A 56 -2.66 2.71 13.51
N VAL A 57 -2.91 3.11 14.76
CA VAL A 57 -2.57 4.45 15.27
C VAL A 57 -1.06 4.64 15.44
N GLU A 58 -0.30 3.57 15.68
CA GLU A 58 1.12 3.65 16.06
C GLU A 58 2.08 3.78 14.85
N ARG A 59 1.63 3.45 13.63
CA ARG A 59 2.41 3.60 12.39
C ARG A 59 1.96 4.77 11.51
N LYS A 60 1.25 5.74 12.08
CA LYS A 60 0.78 6.91 11.33
C LYS A 60 1.97 7.82 11.02
N ILE A 61 2.38 7.84 9.74
CA ILE A 61 3.43 8.73 9.24
C ILE A 61 3.05 10.17 9.61
N LYS A 62 3.99 10.90 10.25
CA LYS A 62 3.81 12.31 10.55
C LYS A 62 4.05 13.12 9.29
N LEU A 63 2.98 13.69 8.74
CA LEU A 63 3.05 14.51 7.54
C LEU A 63 3.74 15.85 7.83
N GLY A 64 4.50 16.33 6.85
CA GLY A 64 5.05 17.67 6.85
C GLY A 64 3.98 18.73 6.54
N PRO A 65 4.32 20.02 6.69
CA PRO A 65 3.42 21.09 6.26
C PRO A 65 3.15 21.01 4.75
N GLN A 66 1.91 21.30 4.36
CA GLN A 66 1.50 21.34 2.95
C GLN A 66 2.05 22.59 2.27
N PHE A 67 2.53 22.44 1.04
CA PHE A 67 3.04 23.53 0.21
C PHE A 67 2.45 23.46 -1.19
N THR A 68 2.24 24.63 -1.80
CA THR A 68 1.91 24.69 -3.23
C THR A 68 3.16 24.44 -4.08
N LEU A 69 2.97 23.95 -5.31
CA LEU A 69 4.09 23.74 -6.23
C LEU A 69 4.86 25.04 -6.51
N LYS A 70 4.15 26.18 -6.61
CA LYS A 70 4.76 27.49 -6.82
C LYS A 70 5.60 27.93 -5.63
N GLU A 71 5.11 27.77 -4.41
CA GLU A 71 5.87 28.12 -3.20
C GLU A 71 7.13 27.26 -3.08
N GLN A 72 7.02 25.96 -3.36
CA GLN A 72 8.16 25.06 -3.30
C GLN A 72 9.22 25.46 -4.35
N LEU A 73 8.82 25.82 -5.57
CA LEU A 73 9.77 26.24 -6.61
C LEU A 73 10.45 27.58 -6.27
N GLU A 74 9.71 28.53 -5.70
CA GLU A 74 10.24 29.85 -5.30
C GLU A 74 11.29 29.73 -4.19
N LYS A 75 11.08 28.83 -3.21
CA LYS A 75 12.03 28.62 -2.10
C LYS A 75 13.41 28.19 -2.56
N ASP A 76 13.48 27.40 -3.63
CA ASP A 76 14.72 26.79 -4.11
C ASP A 76 15.22 27.42 -5.42
N LYS A 77 14.75 28.63 -5.76
CA LYS A 77 15.10 29.30 -7.03
C LYS A 77 16.60 29.57 -7.20
N ASP A 78 17.29 29.75 -6.08
CA ASP A 78 18.72 30.06 -6.03
C ASP A 78 19.60 28.79 -5.95
N ASP A 79 19.00 27.60 -5.87
CA ASP A 79 19.69 26.31 -5.84
C ASP A 79 19.53 25.55 -7.17
N GLU A 80 20.60 25.54 -7.98
CA GLU A 80 20.61 24.86 -9.28
C GLU A 80 20.37 23.34 -9.17
N SER A 81 20.85 22.71 -8.09
CA SER A 81 20.74 21.26 -7.90
C SER A 81 19.30 20.87 -7.62
N LEU A 82 18.64 21.60 -6.71
CA LEU A 82 17.23 21.38 -6.38
C LEU A 82 16.32 21.74 -7.55
N ARG A 83 16.66 22.78 -8.32
CA ARG A 83 15.91 23.11 -9.54
C ARG A 83 15.95 21.99 -10.57
N ARG A 84 17.14 21.46 -10.88
CA ARG A 84 17.26 20.34 -11.84
C ARG A 84 16.55 19.09 -11.36
N TRP A 85 16.65 18.78 -10.07
CA TRP A 85 15.94 17.65 -9.49
C TRP A 85 14.42 17.80 -9.59
N LYS A 86 13.87 18.99 -9.29
CA LYS A 86 12.43 19.27 -9.45
C LYS A 86 11.98 19.24 -10.90
N GLU A 87 12.78 19.80 -11.81
CA GLU A 87 12.51 19.73 -13.25
C GLU A 87 12.42 18.26 -13.71
N GLN A 88 13.24 17.36 -13.17
CA GLN A 88 13.17 15.94 -13.48
C GLN A 88 11.92 15.23 -12.92
N LEU A 89 11.42 15.66 -11.75
CA LEU A 89 10.21 15.08 -11.14
C LEU A 89 8.91 15.63 -11.72
N LEU A 90 8.86 16.93 -11.99
CA LEU A 90 7.68 17.64 -12.47
C LEU A 90 7.57 17.60 -14.00
N GLY A 91 8.68 17.44 -14.72
CA GLY A 91 8.67 17.36 -16.19
C GLY A 91 8.00 18.58 -16.82
N THR A 92 6.93 18.36 -17.59
CA THR A 92 6.20 19.40 -18.33
C THR A 92 4.96 19.93 -17.60
N VAL A 93 4.97 19.98 -16.26
CA VAL A 93 3.86 20.54 -15.47
C VAL A 93 3.57 21.98 -15.88
N ASP A 94 2.29 22.26 -16.15
CA ASP A 94 1.80 23.62 -16.33
C ASP A 94 1.57 24.29 -14.96
N LEU A 95 2.50 25.17 -14.59
CA LEU A 95 2.48 25.90 -13.34
C LEU A 95 1.39 26.98 -13.28
N GLU A 96 0.87 27.45 -14.42
CA GLU A 96 -0.20 28.46 -14.41
C GLU A 96 -1.52 27.85 -13.92
N ASN A 97 -1.79 26.60 -14.29
CA ASN A 97 -3.02 25.92 -13.92
C ASN A 97 -2.93 25.15 -12.60
N VAL A 98 -1.75 24.61 -12.24
CA VAL A 98 -1.58 23.72 -11.07
C VAL A 98 -0.73 24.35 -9.95
N GLY A 99 -0.05 25.46 -10.21
CA GLY A 99 0.97 25.99 -9.29
C GLY A 99 0.44 26.61 -7.99
N GLU A 100 -0.80 27.10 -7.97
CA GLU A 100 -1.33 27.92 -6.87
C GLU A 100 -2.32 27.20 -5.95
N THR A 101 -2.83 26.03 -6.35
CA THR A 101 -3.75 25.24 -5.53
C THR A 101 -2.98 24.35 -4.54
N LEU A 102 -3.44 24.32 -3.29
CA LEU A 102 -2.99 23.33 -2.30
C LEU A 102 -3.67 21.99 -2.50
N GLU A 103 -4.87 22.00 -3.09
CA GLU A 103 -5.64 20.80 -3.32
C GLU A 103 -5.27 20.19 -4.68
N PRO A 104 -4.83 18.92 -4.72
CA PRO A 104 -4.56 18.25 -5.98
C PRO A 104 -5.87 17.89 -6.70
N GLU A 105 -5.81 17.90 -8.02
CA GLU A 105 -6.87 17.43 -8.91
C GLU A 105 -6.58 16.00 -9.36
N VAL A 106 -7.22 15.01 -8.72
CA VAL A 106 -7.08 13.60 -9.08
C VAL A 106 -8.38 13.11 -9.71
N LYS A 107 -8.29 12.57 -10.93
CA LYS A 107 -9.40 11.97 -11.67
C LYS A 107 -9.06 10.52 -12.01
N ILE A 108 -9.80 9.59 -11.42
CA ILE A 108 -9.66 8.17 -11.73
C ILE A 108 -10.53 7.87 -12.95
N LEU A 109 -9.89 7.52 -14.06
CA LEU A 109 -10.58 7.33 -15.34
C LEU A 109 -11.23 5.95 -15.45
N SER A 110 -10.54 4.90 -15.01
CA SER A 110 -11.02 3.53 -15.10
C SER A 110 -10.36 2.62 -14.07
N LEU A 111 -11.12 1.67 -13.55
CA LEU A 111 -10.64 0.55 -12.75
C LEU A 111 -11.02 -0.75 -13.47
N SER A 112 -10.07 -1.68 -13.62
CA SER A 112 -10.27 -2.92 -14.36
C SER A 112 -9.53 -4.08 -13.70
N ILE A 113 -10.17 -5.23 -13.62
CA ILE A 113 -9.51 -6.48 -13.25
C ILE A 113 -8.93 -7.09 -14.52
N ILE A 114 -7.61 -7.25 -14.53
CA ILE A 114 -6.87 -7.90 -15.62
C ILE A 114 -6.74 -9.37 -15.25
N SER A 115 -7.14 -10.26 -16.14
CA SER A 115 -7.03 -11.70 -15.94
C SER A 115 -6.39 -12.35 -17.17
N PRO A 116 -5.28 -13.10 -17.01
CA PRO A 116 -4.61 -13.75 -18.13
C PRO A 116 -5.58 -14.60 -18.95
N GLY A 117 -5.53 -14.44 -20.28
CA GLY A 117 -6.33 -15.23 -21.22
C GLY A 117 -7.82 -14.86 -21.31
N ARG A 118 -8.24 -13.70 -20.78
CA ARG A 118 -9.63 -13.22 -20.81
C ARG A 118 -9.70 -11.70 -21.04
N PRO A 119 -10.83 -11.17 -21.55
CA PRO A 119 -11.07 -9.73 -21.56
C PRO A 119 -11.11 -9.15 -20.14
N ASN A 120 -10.66 -7.91 -19.99
CA ASN A 120 -10.69 -7.18 -18.71
C ASN A 120 -12.13 -7.01 -18.21
N ILE A 121 -12.31 -7.15 -16.90
CA ILE A 121 -13.61 -6.91 -16.24
C ILE A 121 -13.62 -5.48 -15.73
N VAL A 122 -14.48 -4.64 -16.30
CA VAL A 122 -14.70 -3.25 -15.84
C VAL A 122 -15.71 -3.29 -14.68
N LEU A 123 -15.36 -2.65 -13.56
CA LEU A 123 -16.14 -2.71 -12.34
C LEU A 123 -17.24 -1.64 -12.31
N PRO A 124 -18.54 -2.00 -12.21
CA PRO A 124 -19.63 -1.04 -12.11
C PRO A 124 -19.78 -0.49 -10.69
N ILE A 125 -20.15 0.78 -10.56
CA ILE A 125 -20.37 1.45 -9.26
C ILE A 125 -21.78 1.14 -8.75
N GLN A 126 -21.88 0.50 -7.59
CA GLN A 126 -23.11 0.23 -6.85
C GLN A 126 -22.91 0.71 -5.39
N LYS A 127 -23.98 0.77 -4.58
CA LYS A 127 -23.89 1.08 -3.13
C LYS A 127 -24.42 -0.11 -2.34
N MET A 128 -23.67 -0.61 -1.36
CA MET A 128 -24.04 -1.82 -0.60
C MET A 128 -23.61 -1.76 0.86
N GLU A 129 -24.36 -2.47 1.72
CA GLU A 129 -24.06 -2.74 3.12
C GLU A 129 -24.03 -4.25 3.35
N ASN A 130 -22.83 -4.85 3.26
CA ASN A 130 -22.57 -6.24 3.63
C ASN A 130 -21.51 -6.26 4.74
N PRO A 131 -21.53 -7.26 5.64
CA PRO A 131 -20.47 -7.41 6.64
C PRO A 131 -19.12 -7.61 5.95
N ARG A 132 -18.10 -6.87 6.42
CA ARG A 132 -16.74 -6.94 5.88
C ARG A 132 -16.10 -8.26 6.30
N VAL A 133 -15.65 -9.03 5.32
CA VAL A 133 -14.94 -10.30 5.54
C VAL A 133 -13.43 -10.19 5.30
N ASP A 134 -12.98 -9.15 4.58
CA ASP A 134 -11.58 -8.93 4.24
C ASP A 134 -11.25 -7.44 4.06
N SER A 135 -9.96 -7.10 4.18
CA SER A 135 -9.43 -5.76 4.36
C SER A 135 -8.00 -5.64 3.88
N SER A 136 -7.74 -4.90 2.79
CA SER A 136 -6.38 -4.58 2.34
C SER A 136 -6.22 -3.08 2.04
N LYS A 137 -4.99 -2.58 2.19
CA LYS A 137 -4.60 -1.19 1.92
C LYS A 137 -3.23 -1.19 1.26
N GLU A 138 -3.12 -0.49 0.13
CA GLU A 138 -1.89 -0.38 -0.65
C GLU A 138 -1.57 1.11 -0.91
N MET A 139 -0.29 1.47 -0.81
CA MET A 139 0.19 2.84 -1.06
C MET A 139 0.72 2.94 -2.48
N PHE A 140 0.01 3.68 -3.34
CA PHE A 140 0.42 3.90 -4.73
C PHE A 140 1.57 4.90 -4.89
N GLY A 141 1.81 5.71 -3.85
CA GLY A 141 2.85 6.74 -3.82
C GLY A 141 2.33 8.12 -4.22
N THR A 142 3.26 9.01 -4.53
CA THR A 142 2.99 10.41 -4.88
C THR A 142 3.18 10.61 -6.39
N PHE A 143 2.21 11.26 -7.03
CA PHE A 143 2.20 11.49 -8.47
C PHE A 143 2.30 12.98 -8.78
N SER A 144 3.16 13.35 -9.73
CA SER A 144 3.23 14.72 -10.24
C SER A 144 1.98 15.04 -11.07
N PRO A 145 1.54 16.29 -11.15
CA PRO A 145 0.47 16.65 -12.08
C PRO A 145 0.93 16.45 -13.53
N GLN A 146 0.12 15.81 -14.36
CA GLN A 146 0.41 15.70 -15.80
C GLN A 146 -0.88 15.52 -16.60
N ALA A 147 -0.82 15.86 -17.88
CA ALA A 147 -1.95 15.70 -18.80
C ALA A 147 -2.19 14.23 -19.17
N GLU A 148 -1.14 13.43 -19.25
CA GLU A 148 -1.24 12.00 -19.57
C GLU A 148 -1.64 11.18 -18.34
N PRO A 149 -2.64 10.29 -18.42
CA PRO A 149 -3.05 9.49 -17.28
C PRO A 149 -1.95 8.54 -16.82
N TYR A 150 -1.76 8.43 -15.50
CA TYR A 150 -0.95 7.36 -14.92
C TYR A 150 -1.67 6.02 -15.04
N THR A 151 -0.89 4.96 -15.29
CA THR A 151 -1.35 3.57 -15.19
C THR A 151 -0.58 2.89 -14.08
N HIS A 152 -1.29 2.24 -13.17
CA HIS A 152 -0.72 1.45 -12.09
C HIS A 152 -1.33 0.05 -12.14
N GLU A 153 -0.47 -0.97 -12.13
CA GLU A 153 -0.86 -2.37 -12.05
C GLU A 153 -0.53 -2.88 -10.64
N MET A 154 -1.55 -3.33 -9.92
CA MET A 154 -1.38 -3.94 -8.60
C MET A 154 -0.69 -5.31 -8.73
N LEU A 155 -0.11 -5.79 -7.63
CA LEU A 155 0.49 -7.12 -7.58
C LEU A 155 -0.53 -8.20 -7.99
N GLU A 156 -0.04 -9.23 -8.68
CA GLU A 156 -0.89 -10.35 -9.09
C GLU A 156 -1.40 -11.12 -7.87
N GLU A 157 -2.72 -11.22 -7.75
CA GLU A 157 -3.39 -11.98 -6.70
C GLU A 157 -4.10 -13.22 -7.28
N THR A 158 -4.12 -14.30 -6.49
CA THR A 158 -4.85 -15.53 -6.87
C THR A 158 -6.24 -15.52 -6.25
N THR A 159 -7.27 -15.57 -7.09
CA THR A 159 -8.66 -15.70 -6.63
C THR A 159 -8.84 -16.97 -5.78
N PRO A 160 -9.47 -16.89 -4.60
CA PRO A 160 -9.65 -18.05 -3.74
C PRO A 160 -10.49 -19.12 -4.45
N SER A 161 -10.21 -20.39 -4.13
CA SER A 161 -10.83 -21.55 -4.79
C SER A 161 -11.40 -22.55 -3.76
N GLY A 162 -12.24 -23.46 -4.24
CA GLY A 162 -12.90 -24.47 -3.40
C GLY A 162 -14.41 -24.25 -3.26
N PHE A 163 -15.09 -25.16 -2.57
CA PHE A 163 -16.56 -25.12 -2.42
C PHE A 163 -17.01 -23.92 -1.56
N PHE A 164 -16.26 -23.60 -0.51
CA PHE A 164 -16.60 -22.52 0.44
C PHE A 164 -16.26 -21.11 -0.05
N ALA A 165 -15.36 -20.97 -1.02
CA ALA A 165 -14.99 -19.68 -1.62
C ALA A 165 -15.89 -19.29 -2.80
N ARG A 166 -16.83 -20.16 -3.20
CA ARG A 166 -17.76 -19.87 -4.30
C ARG A 166 -18.98 -19.15 -3.75
N GLY A 167 -19.38 -18.08 -4.41
CA GLY A 167 -20.50 -17.25 -3.99
C GLY A 167 -20.43 -15.86 -4.60
N SER A 168 -21.39 -15.03 -4.22
CA SER A 168 -21.43 -13.61 -4.57
C SER A 168 -20.75 -12.79 -3.49
N TYR A 169 -19.78 -11.99 -3.89
CA TYR A 169 -19.01 -11.10 -3.04
C TYR A 169 -19.30 -9.66 -3.41
N SER A 170 -19.24 -8.79 -2.41
CA SER A 170 -19.28 -7.35 -2.57
C SER A 170 -17.97 -6.78 -2.08
N ALA A 171 -17.36 -5.92 -2.88
CA ALA A 171 -16.15 -5.21 -2.51
C ALA A 171 -16.41 -3.70 -2.51
N ARG A 172 -15.73 -3.01 -1.60
CA ARG A 172 -15.71 -1.55 -1.51
C ARG A 172 -14.26 -1.08 -1.56
N SER A 173 -13.92 -0.33 -2.61
CA SER A 173 -12.60 0.26 -2.78
C SER A 173 -12.69 1.77 -2.61
N LYS A 174 -11.74 2.34 -1.86
CA LYS A 174 -11.60 3.77 -1.62
C LYS A 174 -10.21 4.22 -2.03
N PHE A 175 -10.14 5.33 -2.74
CA PHE A 175 -8.88 5.99 -3.09
C PHE A 175 -8.76 7.25 -2.24
N LEU A 176 -7.77 7.23 -1.35
CA LEU A 176 -7.51 8.26 -0.35
C LEU A 176 -6.05 8.71 -0.48
N ASP A 177 -5.77 9.96 -0.17
CA ASP A 177 -4.41 10.44 0.09
C ASP A 177 -4.11 10.49 1.59
N ASP A 178 -2.90 10.96 1.90
CA ASP A 178 -2.41 11.16 3.26
C ASP A 178 -3.21 12.24 4.03
N ASP A 179 -3.83 13.20 3.32
CA ASP A 179 -4.71 14.22 3.88
C ASP A 179 -6.14 13.70 4.15
N ASN A 180 -6.40 12.40 3.91
CA ASN A 180 -7.69 11.72 4.02
C ASN A 180 -8.76 12.21 3.03
N LYS A 181 -8.36 12.85 1.93
CA LYS A 181 -9.26 13.24 0.85
C LYS A 181 -9.66 12.01 0.04
N CYS A 182 -10.96 11.76 -0.06
CA CYS A 182 -11.51 10.66 -0.86
C CYS A 182 -11.73 11.11 -2.31
N TYR A 183 -10.98 10.52 -3.24
CA TYR A 183 -11.09 10.82 -4.67
C TYR A 183 -12.10 9.92 -5.38
N LEU A 184 -12.25 8.69 -4.91
CA LEU A 184 -13.23 7.74 -5.44
C LEU A 184 -13.59 6.71 -4.37
N GLU A 185 -14.89 6.45 -4.24
CA GLU A 185 -15.43 5.30 -3.54
C GLU A 185 -16.27 4.50 -4.54
N ILE A 186 -15.85 3.26 -4.81
CA ILE A 186 -16.55 2.33 -5.69
C ILE A 186 -16.96 1.11 -4.87
N ASN A 187 -18.22 0.70 -5.00
CA ASN A 187 -18.62 -0.63 -4.57
C ASN A 187 -19.00 -1.43 -5.80
N TYR A 188 -18.58 -2.69 -5.85
CA TYR A 188 -18.86 -3.59 -6.96
C TYR A 188 -19.13 -4.99 -6.42
N THR A 189 -19.87 -5.77 -7.18
CA THR A 189 -20.08 -7.19 -6.90
C THR A 189 -19.36 -8.05 -7.91
N PHE A 190 -18.95 -9.24 -7.49
CA PHE A 190 -18.44 -10.26 -8.37
C PHE A 190 -18.79 -11.64 -7.82
N ASP A 191 -18.92 -12.61 -8.72
CA ASP A 191 -19.16 -13.99 -8.35
C ASP A 191 -17.90 -14.81 -8.53
N ILE A 192 -17.52 -15.54 -7.49
CA ILE A 192 -16.52 -16.61 -7.62
C ILE A 192 -17.26 -17.88 -7.99
N ARG A 193 -17.02 -18.37 -9.21
CA ARG A 193 -17.70 -19.54 -9.76
C ARG A 193 -16.67 -20.62 -10.12
N LYS A 194 -17.13 -21.87 -10.19
CA LYS A 194 -16.29 -22.99 -10.69
C LYS A 194 -15.93 -22.79 -12.16
N GLU A 195 -16.90 -22.32 -12.92
CA GLU A 195 -16.79 -22.10 -14.35
C GLU A 195 -17.13 -20.65 -14.62
N TRP A 196 -16.49 -20.12 -15.64
CA TRP A 196 -16.66 -18.75 -16.04
C TRP A 196 -17.97 -18.57 -16.80
N ALA A 197 -18.59 -17.41 -16.68
CA ALA A 197 -19.72 -17.07 -17.53
C ALA A 197 -19.25 -17.10 -19.00
N THR A 198 -19.90 -17.92 -19.82
CA THR A 198 -19.74 -17.82 -21.27
C THR A 198 -20.32 -16.50 -21.74
N PRO A 199 -19.64 -15.79 -22.65
CA PRO A 199 -20.15 -14.55 -23.23
C PRO A 199 -21.48 -14.74 -23.97
#